data_AF-A0A5C8FI60-F1
#
_entry.id   AF-A0A5C8FI60-F1
#
_cell.length_a   1.000
_cell.length_b   1.000
_cell.length_c   1.000
_cell.angle_alpha   90.00
_cell.angle_beta   90.00
_cell.angle_gamma   90.00
#
_symmetry.space_group_name_H-M   'P 1'
#
loop_
_entity.id
_entity.type
_entity.pdbx_description
1 polymer ?
#
loop_
_entity_poly.entity_id
_entity_poly.type
_entity_poly.pdbx_seq_one_letter_code
_entity_poly.pdbx_strand_id
1 'polypeptide(L)'
;MNKKAVIYWFSGTGNTEKVAREYKKNFEENKIETLLYKVGDNFENMPNPQNYDYVGIAYPIHGFNAPYPIFDIIKLFPKTKNKNIFIIKTSGEPLTINNISSEPLIARLKPKGYILTNEYHYIMPYNMIFRHTDETASKMWKTAKSLCSIEVKEILQGKKHLLKKFPFGRLIAFIFRIEHPAMKINGRLFKVKNICTHCNLCVKKCPVNNIYNDENNNIKFKNKCVMCSSCAFRCPVDAINIGILTGWKVNGPYKFENPPVGLKSKHENYCKKAYERYFERANNKINEFSN
;
A
#
# COMPACT_ATOMS: atom_id res chain seq x y z
N MET A 1 9.28 -30.85 -3.39
CA MET A 1 9.86 -29.61 -2.86
C MET A 1 8.74 -28.76 -2.29
N ASN A 2 8.92 -28.15 -1.11
CA ASN A 2 7.94 -27.19 -0.60
C ASN A 2 7.93 -25.96 -1.53
N LYS A 3 6.74 -25.60 -2.02
CA LYS A 3 6.57 -24.39 -2.84
C LYS A 3 6.88 -23.15 -2.00
N LYS A 4 7.43 -22.12 -2.64
CA LYS A 4 7.82 -20.87 -1.99
C LYS A 4 7.12 -19.67 -2.61
N ALA A 5 6.79 -18.69 -1.77
CA ALA A 5 6.27 -17.40 -2.17
C ALA A 5 7.16 -16.26 -1.70
N VAL A 6 7.21 -15.18 -2.47
CA VAL A 6 7.80 -13.91 -2.05
C VAL A 6 6.81 -12.79 -2.32
N ILE A 7 6.64 -11.87 -1.36
CA ILE A 7 5.84 -10.66 -1.53
C ILE A 7 6.73 -9.45 -1.27
N TYR A 8 7.02 -8.69 -2.33
CA TYR A 8 7.68 -7.39 -2.24
C TYR A 8 6.64 -6.34 -1.87
N TRP A 9 6.76 -5.71 -0.71
CA TRP A 9 5.73 -4.80 -0.22
C TRP A 9 6.29 -3.43 0.17
N PHE A 10 5.59 -2.37 -0.20
CA PHE A 10 5.84 -1.02 0.30
C PHE A 10 4.68 -0.59 1.19
N SER A 11 4.95 0.10 2.30
CA SER A 11 3.90 0.75 3.10
C SER A 11 4.45 1.95 3.89
N GLY A 12 3.68 3.04 3.91
CA GLY A 12 3.96 4.19 4.77
C GLY A 12 3.44 3.99 6.19
N THR A 13 2.11 3.88 6.31
CA THR A 13 1.40 3.84 7.59
C THR A 13 1.03 2.43 8.06
N GLY A 14 1.33 1.39 7.26
CA GLY A 14 1.20 -0.01 7.64
C GLY A 14 -0.07 -0.70 7.13
N ASN A 15 -0.99 -0.02 6.44
CA ASN A 15 -2.18 -0.65 5.87
C ASN A 15 -1.83 -1.79 4.89
N THR A 16 -0.96 -1.51 3.91
CA THR A 16 -0.48 -2.50 2.95
C THR A 16 0.36 -3.59 3.61
N GLU A 17 1.15 -3.25 4.63
CA GLU A 17 1.89 -4.23 5.42
C GLU A 17 0.93 -5.22 6.10
N LYS A 18 -0.18 -4.73 6.65
CA LYS A 18 -1.20 -5.53 7.31
C LYS A 18 -1.82 -6.55 6.35
N VAL A 19 -2.14 -6.13 5.13
CA VAL A 19 -2.63 -7.03 4.07
C VAL A 19 -1.55 -8.02 3.63
N ALA A 20 -0.31 -7.58 3.39
CA ALA A 20 0.78 -8.48 2.99
C ALA A 20 1.08 -9.56 4.04
N ARG A 21 0.99 -9.21 5.34
CA ARG A 21 1.12 -10.16 6.45
C ARG A 21 -0.02 -11.16 6.48
N GLU A 22 -1.25 -10.75 6.18
CA GLU A 22 -2.38 -11.67 6.09
C GLU A 22 -2.23 -12.64 4.91
N TYR A 23 -1.73 -12.17 3.76
CA TYR A 23 -1.39 -13.07 2.64
C TYR A 23 -0.34 -14.09 3.04
N LYS A 24 0.76 -13.67 3.69
CA LYS A 24 1.78 -14.60 4.19
C LYS A 24 1.17 -15.67 5.09
N LYS A 25 0.35 -15.26 6.06
CA LYS A 25 -0.33 -16.20 6.96
C LYS A 25 -1.16 -17.23 6.18
N ASN A 26 -1.99 -16.79 5.25
CA ASN A 26 -2.85 -17.70 4.46
C ASN A 26 -2.04 -18.60 3.50
N PHE A 27 -0.94 -18.11 2.92
CA PHE A 27 -0.03 -18.96 2.15
C PHE A 27 0.63 -20.05 3.02
N GLU A 28 1.07 -19.69 4.22
CA GLU A 28 1.72 -20.62 5.16
C GLU A 28 0.75 -21.67 5.71
N GLU A 29 -0.51 -21.30 5.96
CA GLU A 29 -1.59 -22.25 6.27
C GLU A 29 -1.82 -23.28 5.15
N ASN A 30 -1.50 -22.90 3.91
CA ASN A 30 -1.52 -23.78 2.74
C ASN A 30 -0.15 -24.40 2.42
N LYS A 31 0.76 -24.48 3.41
CA LYS A 31 2.09 -25.10 3.33
C LYS A 31 3.02 -24.47 2.28
N ILE A 32 2.85 -23.17 2.00
CA ILE A 32 3.73 -22.40 1.12
C ILE A 32 4.66 -21.53 1.97
N GLU A 33 5.96 -21.81 1.94
CA GLU A 33 6.97 -21.02 2.65
C GLU A 33 6.98 -19.61 2.07
N THR A 34 6.68 -18.58 2.87
CA THR A 34 6.45 -17.23 2.34
C THR A 34 7.39 -16.19 2.94
N LEU A 35 8.16 -15.51 2.09
CA LEU A 35 9.01 -14.38 2.45
C LEU A 35 8.30 -13.05 2.20
N LEU A 36 8.32 -12.14 3.17
CA LEU A 36 7.92 -10.74 2.97
C LEU A 36 9.16 -9.87 2.85
N TYR A 37 9.37 -9.26 1.68
CA TYR A 37 10.46 -8.32 1.46
C TYR A 37 9.95 -6.89 1.52
N LYS A 38 10.36 -6.13 2.54
CA LYS A 38 10.00 -4.72 2.68
C LYS A 38 10.79 -3.87 1.68
N VAL A 39 10.08 -3.21 0.78
CA VAL A 39 10.63 -2.27 -0.18
C VAL A 39 10.84 -0.91 0.50
N GLY A 40 12.04 -0.36 0.38
CA GLY A 40 12.42 0.95 0.89
C GLY A 40 13.29 1.71 -0.10
N ASP A 41 14.38 2.32 0.37
CA ASP A 41 15.40 2.96 -0.48
C ASP A 41 16.75 2.21 -0.52
N ASN A 42 16.80 1.02 0.08
CA ASN A 42 17.91 0.07 -0.02
C ASN A 42 17.35 -1.29 -0.48
N PHE A 43 18.03 -1.94 -1.43
CA PHE A 43 17.65 -3.22 -2.03
C PHE A 43 18.67 -4.33 -1.78
N GLU A 44 19.54 -4.18 -0.78
CA GLU A 44 20.43 -5.25 -0.34
C GLU A 44 19.65 -6.53 0.00
N ASN A 45 20.27 -7.67 -0.32
CA ASN A 45 19.69 -9.01 -0.11
C ASN A 45 18.30 -9.18 -0.71
N MET A 46 17.97 -8.43 -1.77
CA MET A 46 16.72 -8.60 -2.48
C MET A 46 16.61 -10.05 -2.99
N PRO A 47 15.55 -10.80 -2.60
CA PRO A 47 15.35 -12.15 -3.08
C PRO A 47 15.16 -12.14 -4.61
N ASN A 48 15.73 -13.11 -5.31
CA ASN A 48 15.49 -13.22 -6.75
C ASN A 48 14.09 -13.80 -6.98
N PRO A 49 13.17 -13.09 -7.67
CA PRO A 49 11.81 -13.58 -7.92
C PRO A 49 11.76 -14.90 -8.71
N GLN A 50 12.84 -15.29 -9.40
CA GLN A 50 12.89 -16.58 -10.10
C GLN A 50 12.93 -17.78 -9.17
N ASN A 51 13.43 -17.61 -7.94
CA ASN A 51 13.57 -18.68 -6.94
C ASN A 51 12.27 -19.03 -6.20
N TYR A 52 11.16 -18.39 -6.58
CA TYR A 52 9.85 -18.55 -5.95
C TYR A 52 8.81 -18.97 -6.99
N ASP A 53 7.86 -19.79 -6.53
CA ASP A 53 6.70 -20.24 -7.31
C ASP A 53 5.65 -19.13 -7.42
N TYR A 54 5.47 -18.38 -6.34
CA TYR A 54 4.51 -17.28 -6.26
C TYR A 54 5.23 -15.95 -5.98
N VAL A 55 5.00 -14.95 -6.83
CA VAL A 55 5.66 -13.65 -6.76
C VAL A 55 4.62 -12.54 -6.63
N GLY A 56 4.56 -11.90 -5.47
CA GLY A 56 3.63 -10.84 -5.14
C GLY A 56 4.28 -9.47 -5.11
N ILE A 57 3.57 -8.44 -5.56
CA ILE A 57 3.96 -7.03 -5.37
C ILE A 57 2.81 -6.29 -4.67
N ALA A 58 3.07 -5.75 -3.48
CA ALA A 58 2.06 -5.10 -2.66
C ALA A 58 2.37 -3.61 -2.41
N TYR A 59 1.42 -2.72 -2.65
CA TYR A 59 1.65 -1.28 -2.44
C TYR A 59 0.39 -0.45 -2.16
N PRO A 60 0.51 0.69 -1.45
CA PRO A 60 -0.54 1.70 -1.42
C PRO A 60 -0.60 2.46 -2.74
N ILE A 61 -1.79 2.84 -3.17
CA ILE A 61 -1.96 3.68 -4.36
C ILE A 61 -1.60 5.12 -4.01
N HIS A 62 -0.66 5.69 -4.75
CA HIS A 62 -0.23 7.09 -4.67
C HIS A 62 -0.52 7.74 -6.03
N GLY A 63 -1.48 8.66 -6.11
CA GLY A 63 -1.77 9.38 -7.37
C GLY A 63 -2.20 8.47 -8.51
N PHE A 64 -3.09 7.50 -8.23
CA PHE A 64 -3.46 6.44 -9.18
C PHE A 64 -2.25 5.68 -9.75
N ASN A 65 -1.16 5.59 -9.00
CA ASN A 65 0.08 4.93 -9.39
C ASN A 65 0.68 4.12 -8.24
N ALA A 66 1.63 3.24 -8.55
CA ALA A 66 2.49 2.66 -7.52
C ALA A 66 3.48 3.70 -6.98
N PRO A 67 3.92 3.60 -5.70
CA PRO A 67 4.98 4.44 -5.16
C PRO A 67 6.30 4.19 -5.91
N TYR A 68 7.13 5.22 -6.08
CA TYR A 68 8.40 5.06 -6.81
C TYR A 68 9.37 4.01 -6.24
N PRO A 69 9.41 3.68 -4.93
CA PRO A 69 10.22 2.55 -4.45
C PRO A 69 9.86 1.21 -5.11
N ILE A 70 8.57 1.01 -5.44
CA ILE A 70 8.12 -0.17 -6.18
C ILE A 70 8.62 -0.13 -7.63
N PHE A 71 8.63 1.05 -8.26
CA PHE A 71 9.25 1.21 -9.58
C PHE A 71 10.75 0.97 -9.56
N ASP A 72 11.44 1.32 -8.48
CA ASP A 72 12.88 1.15 -8.35
C ASP A 72 13.24 -0.33 -8.18
N ILE A 73 12.53 -1.07 -7.32
CA ILE A 73 12.83 -2.49 -7.14
C ILE A 73 12.56 -3.33 -8.40
N ILE A 74 11.49 -3.04 -9.17
CA ILE A 74 11.22 -3.81 -10.40
C ILE A 74 12.25 -3.58 -11.52
N LYS A 75 13.08 -2.53 -11.44
CA LYS A 75 14.21 -2.38 -12.38
C LYS A 75 15.21 -3.51 -12.19
N LEU A 76 15.40 -3.97 -10.95
CA LEU A 76 16.31 -5.04 -10.56
C LEU A 76 15.76 -6.44 -10.86
N PHE A 77 14.48 -6.58 -11.20
CA PHE A 77 13.90 -7.87 -11.58
C PHE A 77 14.61 -8.41 -12.84
N PRO A 78 15.14 -9.64 -12.82
CA PRO A 78 15.82 -10.22 -13.97
C PRO A 78 14.86 -10.49 -15.12
N LYS A 79 15.38 -10.59 -16.35
CA LYS A 79 14.58 -11.11 -17.46
C LYS A 79 14.25 -12.59 -17.21
N THR A 80 13.07 -13.01 -17.63
CA THR A 80 12.60 -14.39 -17.54
C THR A 80 11.76 -14.74 -18.76
N LYS A 81 11.35 -16.00 -18.92
CA LYS A 81 10.50 -16.43 -20.04
C LYS A 81 9.03 -16.12 -19.75
N ASN A 82 8.48 -16.72 -18.70
CA ASN A 82 7.08 -16.59 -18.30
C ASN A 82 6.96 -16.75 -16.76
N LYS A 83 7.19 -15.68 -16.00
CA LYS A 83 7.01 -15.72 -14.54
C LYS A 83 5.68 -15.06 -14.16
N ASN A 84 4.77 -15.84 -13.59
CA ASN A 84 3.50 -15.33 -13.09
C ASN A 84 3.73 -14.44 -11.86
N ILE A 85 2.97 -13.35 -11.79
CA ILE A 85 2.96 -12.44 -10.64
C ILE A 85 1.53 -12.11 -10.23
N PHE A 86 1.37 -11.74 -8.97
CA PHE A 86 0.14 -11.13 -8.45
C PHE A 86 0.41 -9.75 -7.84
N ILE A 87 -0.59 -8.88 -7.89
CA ILE A 87 -0.52 -7.52 -7.32
C ILE A 87 -1.57 -7.35 -6.22
N ILE A 88 -1.15 -6.75 -5.11
CA ILE A 88 -2.00 -6.35 -3.99
C ILE A 88 -1.95 -4.84 -3.85
N LYS A 89 -3.11 -4.18 -3.84
CA LYS A 89 -3.18 -2.72 -3.73
C LYS A 89 -4.02 -2.30 -2.55
N THR A 90 -3.67 -1.19 -1.92
CA THR A 90 -4.51 -0.56 -0.89
C THR A 90 -4.78 0.91 -1.22
N SER A 91 -6.01 1.39 -1.06
CA SER A 91 -6.35 2.82 -1.08
C SER A 91 -7.37 3.16 0.01
N GLY A 92 -7.66 4.45 0.18
CA GLY A 92 -8.70 4.88 1.10
C GLY A 92 -10.11 4.70 0.58
N GLU A 93 -10.27 4.65 -0.75
CA GLU A 93 -11.55 4.70 -1.45
C GLU A 93 -11.65 3.72 -2.63
N PRO A 94 -12.84 3.15 -2.90
CA PRO A 94 -13.05 2.09 -3.89
C PRO A 94 -13.37 2.59 -5.30
N LEU A 95 -12.85 3.74 -5.71
CA LEU A 95 -13.10 4.25 -7.05
C LEU A 95 -12.40 3.37 -8.11
N THR A 96 -13.12 2.99 -9.16
CA THR A 96 -12.60 2.11 -10.23
C THR A 96 -11.33 2.64 -10.90
N ILE A 97 -11.15 3.97 -10.93
CA ILE A 97 -9.93 4.60 -11.47
C ILE A 97 -8.66 4.14 -10.74
N ASN A 98 -8.75 3.72 -9.49
CA ASN A 98 -7.62 3.15 -8.74
C ASN A 98 -7.04 1.88 -9.37
N ASN A 99 -7.82 1.18 -10.22
CA ASN A 99 -7.37 -0.01 -10.92
C ASN A 99 -6.18 0.28 -11.84
N ILE A 100 -6.08 1.49 -12.40
CA ILE A 100 -5.02 1.86 -13.36
C ILE A 100 -3.61 1.88 -12.73
N SER A 101 -3.52 1.90 -11.40
CA SER A 101 -2.25 2.07 -10.67
C SER A 101 -1.19 1.00 -10.92
N SER A 102 -1.57 -0.16 -11.45
CA SER A 102 -0.65 -1.21 -11.85
C SER A 102 -0.23 -1.13 -13.32
N GLU A 103 -0.96 -0.41 -14.17
CA GLU A 103 -0.72 -0.44 -15.62
C GLU A 103 0.71 0.02 -15.98
N PRO A 104 1.28 1.09 -15.38
CA PRO A 104 2.66 1.47 -15.66
C PRO A 104 3.69 0.47 -15.12
N LEU A 105 3.35 -0.30 -14.09
CA LEU A 105 4.19 -1.34 -13.51
C LEU A 105 4.22 -2.55 -14.46
N ILE A 106 3.05 -3.02 -14.89
CA ILE A 106 2.90 -4.14 -15.82
C ILE A 106 3.55 -3.83 -17.17
N ALA A 107 3.44 -2.59 -17.66
CA ALA A 107 4.11 -2.16 -18.89
C ALA A 107 5.65 -2.31 -18.82
N ARG A 108 6.26 -2.24 -17.64
CA ARG A 108 7.71 -2.42 -17.42
C ARG A 108 8.11 -3.87 -17.16
N LEU A 109 7.21 -4.63 -16.54
CA LEU A 109 7.43 -6.03 -16.20
C LEU A 109 7.19 -6.97 -17.40
N LYS A 110 6.24 -6.64 -18.29
CA LYS A 110 5.92 -7.47 -19.45
C LYS A 110 7.12 -7.71 -20.39
N PRO A 111 7.93 -6.70 -20.78
CA PRO A 111 9.13 -6.92 -21.60
C PRO A 111 10.23 -7.73 -20.89
N LYS A 112 10.17 -7.85 -19.56
CA LYS A 112 11.06 -8.71 -18.76
C LYS A 112 10.53 -10.16 -18.66
N GLY A 113 9.37 -10.50 -19.24
CA GLY A 113 8.79 -11.84 -19.23
C GLY A 113 7.88 -12.17 -18.04
N TYR A 114 7.41 -11.16 -17.32
CA TYR A 114 6.46 -11.33 -16.22
C TYR A 114 5.00 -11.20 -16.69
N ILE A 115 4.13 -12.05 -16.15
CA ILE A 115 2.72 -12.16 -16.52
C ILE A 115 1.86 -11.91 -15.30
N LEU A 116 1.04 -10.85 -15.32
CA LEU A 116 0.06 -10.62 -14.28
C LEU A 116 -1.07 -11.63 -14.40
N THR A 117 -1.24 -12.48 -13.39
CA THR A 117 -2.35 -13.44 -13.33
C THR A 117 -3.45 -12.99 -12.38
N ASN A 118 -3.07 -12.30 -11.31
CA ASN A 118 -3.98 -11.93 -10.22
C ASN A 118 -3.74 -10.50 -9.75
N GLU A 119 -4.82 -9.78 -9.47
CA GLU A 119 -4.75 -8.41 -9.02
C GLU A 119 -5.91 -8.08 -8.08
N TYR A 120 -5.58 -7.65 -6.86
CA TYR A 120 -6.56 -7.42 -5.80
C TYR A 120 -6.44 -6.01 -5.24
N HIS A 121 -7.59 -5.40 -4.93
CA HIS A 121 -7.67 -4.04 -4.41
C HIS A 121 -8.45 -4.00 -3.11
N TYR A 122 -7.77 -3.62 -2.04
CA TYR A 122 -8.30 -3.53 -0.70
C TYR A 122 -8.53 -2.09 -0.28
N ILE A 123 -9.65 -1.86 0.40
CA ILE A 123 -9.95 -0.57 1.01
C ILE A 123 -9.49 -0.58 2.45
N MET A 124 -8.64 0.39 2.78
CA MET A 124 -8.01 0.54 4.09
C MET A 124 -8.08 2.02 4.49
N PRO A 125 -8.12 2.36 5.79
CA PRO A 125 -8.41 3.73 6.20
C PRO A 125 -7.30 4.71 5.80
N TYR A 126 -7.69 5.89 5.34
CA TYR A 126 -6.79 6.95 4.87
C TYR A 126 -5.67 7.33 5.85
N ASN A 127 -4.48 7.58 5.30
CA ASN A 127 -3.38 8.29 5.96
C ASN A 127 -3.27 9.76 5.50
N MET A 128 -4.09 10.16 4.53
CA MET A 128 -4.15 11.49 3.93
C MET A 128 -5.57 11.73 3.42
N ILE A 129 -5.98 12.99 3.23
CA ILE A 129 -7.34 13.47 2.90
C ILE A 129 -8.21 13.65 4.16
N PHE A 130 -8.61 12.59 4.85
CA PHE A 130 -9.35 12.69 6.12
C PHE A 130 -9.23 11.44 6.98
N ARG A 131 -9.51 11.56 8.29
CA ARG A 131 -9.52 10.45 9.24
C ARG A 131 -10.85 9.69 9.17
N HIS A 132 -10.79 8.38 8.93
CA HIS A 132 -11.95 7.49 9.12
C HIS A 132 -12.22 7.25 10.61
N THR A 133 -13.44 6.86 10.98
CA THR A 133 -13.66 6.36 12.35
C THR A 133 -12.92 5.04 12.54
N ASP A 134 -12.49 4.75 13.76
CA ASP A 134 -11.83 3.47 14.10
C ASP A 134 -12.78 2.29 13.83
N GLU A 135 -14.09 2.47 14.00
CA GLU A 135 -15.12 1.50 13.62
C GLU A 135 -15.10 1.21 12.11
N THR A 136 -15.06 2.25 11.27
CA THR A 136 -14.96 2.07 9.82
C THR A 136 -13.64 1.41 9.42
N ALA A 137 -12.52 1.82 10.05
CA ALA A 137 -11.22 1.20 9.85
C ALA A 137 -11.23 -0.29 10.23
N SER A 138 -11.88 -0.65 11.33
CA SER A 138 -12.08 -2.04 11.75
C SER A 138 -12.90 -2.83 10.74
N LYS A 139 -14.03 -2.28 10.26
CA LYS A 139 -14.84 -2.91 9.19
C LYS A 139 -14.02 -3.16 7.92
N MET A 140 -13.29 -2.14 7.45
CA MET A 140 -12.37 -2.25 6.31
C MET A 140 -11.37 -3.39 6.49
N TRP A 141 -10.73 -3.46 7.67
CA TRP A 141 -9.77 -4.51 7.97
C TRP A 141 -10.39 -5.90 8.04
N LYS A 142 -11.53 -6.07 8.73
CA LYS A 142 -12.22 -7.37 8.81
C LYS A 142 -12.59 -7.89 7.42
N THR A 143 -13.14 -7.02 6.57
CA THR A 143 -13.44 -7.37 5.16
C THR A 143 -12.18 -7.76 4.40
N ALA A 144 -11.10 -6.97 4.49
CA ALA A 144 -9.84 -7.28 3.81
C ALA A 144 -9.26 -8.63 4.26
N LYS A 145 -9.32 -8.91 5.56
CA LYS A 145 -8.84 -10.16 6.16
C LYS A 145 -9.56 -11.39 5.59
N SER A 146 -10.89 -11.35 5.53
CA SER A 146 -11.69 -12.44 4.96
C SER A 146 -11.39 -12.66 3.47
N LEU A 147 -11.26 -11.57 2.71
CA LEU A 147 -10.92 -11.63 1.29
C LEU A 147 -9.53 -12.22 1.03
N CYS A 148 -8.52 -11.90 1.86
CA CYS A 148 -7.17 -12.44 1.70
C CYS A 148 -7.16 -13.98 1.68
N SER A 149 -7.94 -14.62 2.54
CA SER A 149 -8.01 -16.10 2.61
C SER A 149 -8.55 -16.72 1.32
N ILE A 150 -9.61 -16.11 0.79
CA ILE A 150 -10.24 -16.55 -0.47
C ILE A 150 -9.27 -16.35 -1.63
N GLU A 151 -8.63 -15.19 -1.70
CA GLU A 151 -7.82 -14.78 -2.85
C GLU A 151 -6.47 -15.51 -2.90
N VAL A 152 -5.91 -15.90 -1.76
CA VAL A 152 -4.79 -16.85 -1.74
C VAL A 152 -5.20 -18.19 -2.34
N LYS A 153 -6.39 -18.74 -2.02
CA LYS A 153 -6.86 -19.98 -2.66
C LYS A 153 -7.01 -19.82 -4.18
N GLU A 154 -7.53 -18.68 -4.66
CA GLU A 154 -7.61 -18.39 -6.10
C GLU A 154 -6.22 -18.42 -6.76
N ILE A 155 -5.21 -17.79 -6.15
CA ILE A 155 -3.82 -17.82 -6.64
C ILE A 155 -3.28 -19.26 -6.67
N LEU A 156 -3.48 -20.02 -5.58
CA LEU A 156 -2.96 -21.39 -5.47
C LEU A 156 -3.57 -22.35 -6.50
N GLN A 157 -4.84 -22.14 -6.84
CA GLN A 157 -5.57 -22.89 -7.86
C GLN A 157 -5.26 -22.43 -9.30
N GLY A 158 -4.47 -21.36 -9.46
CA GLY A 158 -4.17 -20.78 -10.78
C GLY A 158 -5.37 -20.06 -11.42
N LYS A 159 -6.41 -19.73 -10.65
CA LYS A 159 -7.57 -18.97 -11.11
C LYS A 159 -7.14 -17.53 -11.37
N LYS A 160 -7.18 -17.10 -12.64
CA LYS A 160 -6.85 -15.72 -13.02
C LYS A 160 -7.92 -14.76 -12.49
N HIS A 161 -7.49 -13.62 -11.95
CA HIS A 161 -8.36 -12.56 -11.47
C HIS A 161 -7.76 -11.20 -11.82
N LEU A 162 -8.35 -10.46 -12.76
CA LEU A 162 -7.87 -9.14 -13.16
C LEU A 162 -8.95 -8.09 -12.88
N LEU A 163 -8.53 -6.92 -12.39
CA LEU A 163 -9.47 -5.83 -12.14
C LEU A 163 -9.99 -5.24 -13.45
N LYS A 164 -11.20 -4.66 -13.39
CA LYS A 164 -11.81 -3.99 -14.53
C LYS A 164 -10.91 -2.85 -15.01
N LYS A 165 -10.57 -2.86 -16.30
CA LYS A 165 -9.81 -1.79 -16.94
C LYS A 165 -10.60 -0.48 -16.96
N PHE A 166 -9.89 0.64 -16.90
CA PHE A 166 -10.45 1.96 -17.09
C PHE A 166 -10.05 2.48 -18.49
N PRO A 167 -10.99 3.07 -19.26
CA PRO A 167 -10.66 3.60 -20.58
C PRO A 167 -9.55 4.65 -20.47
N PHE A 168 -8.57 4.63 -21.38
CA PHE A 168 -7.40 5.52 -21.36
C PHE A 168 -6.57 5.48 -20.05
N GLY A 169 -6.67 4.40 -19.27
CA GLY A 169 -6.00 4.27 -17.97
C GLY A 169 -4.50 4.58 -17.99
N ARG A 170 -3.78 4.15 -19.04
CA ARG A 170 -2.35 4.39 -19.19
C ARG A 170 -1.99 5.86 -19.36
N LEU A 171 -2.80 6.61 -20.11
CA LEU A 171 -2.61 8.05 -20.32
C LEU A 171 -2.87 8.80 -19.01
N ILE A 172 -3.95 8.46 -18.32
CA ILE A 172 -4.29 9.05 -17.02
C ILE A 172 -3.17 8.76 -16.00
N ALA A 173 -2.76 7.49 -15.86
CA ALA A 173 -1.68 7.10 -14.96
C ALA A 173 -0.35 7.78 -15.31
N PHE A 174 -0.11 8.10 -16.59
CA PHE A 174 1.05 8.87 -17.04
C PHE A 174 0.96 10.35 -16.61
N ILE A 175 -0.19 11.00 -16.81
CA ILE A 175 -0.43 12.39 -16.39
C ILE A 175 -0.23 12.52 -14.88
N PHE A 176 -0.87 11.66 -14.08
CA PHE A 176 -0.75 11.70 -12.62
C PHE A 176 0.62 11.26 -12.10
N ARG A 177 1.52 10.72 -12.96
CA ARG A 177 2.90 10.44 -12.57
C ARG A 177 3.70 11.71 -12.27
N ILE A 178 3.23 12.89 -12.70
CA ILE A 178 3.78 14.19 -12.28
C ILE A 178 3.76 14.36 -10.75
N GLU A 179 2.92 13.59 -10.05
CA GLU A 179 2.96 13.56 -8.60
C GLU A 179 4.30 13.06 -8.06
N HIS A 180 5.02 12.14 -8.72
CA HIS A 180 6.30 11.65 -8.20
C HIS A 180 7.35 12.76 -8.00
N PRO A 181 7.62 13.66 -8.97
CA PRO A 181 8.45 14.82 -8.73
C PRO A 181 7.80 15.84 -7.78
N ALA A 182 6.48 16.08 -7.88
CA ALA A 182 5.78 17.00 -6.97
C ALA A 182 5.87 16.56 -5.50
N MET A 183 5.85 15.26 -5.21
CA MET A 183 6.03 14.68 -3.88
C MET A 183 7.41 14.97 -3.30
N LYS A 184 8.47 14.93 -4.14
CA LYS A 184 9.83 15.30 -3.71
C LYS A 184 9.91 16.79 -3.41
N ILE A 185 9.31 17.63 -4.26
CA ILE A 185 9.25 19.08 -4.08
C ILE A 185 8.51 19.43 -2.77
N ASN A 186 7.30 18.90 -2.57
CA ASN A 186 6.55 19.14 -1.33
C ASN A 186 7.28 18.56 -0.10
N GLY A 187 8.01 17.45 -0.25
CA GLY A 187 8.86 16.88 0.79
C GLY A 187 9.92 17.85 1.33
N ARG A 188 10.42 18.79 0.50
CA ARG A 188 11.35 19.84 0.93
C ARG A 188 10.69 20.94 1.76
N LEU A 189 9.36 21.04 1.69
CA LEU A 189 8.56 21.99 2.46
C LEU A 189 8.17 21.44 3.84
N PHE A 190 8.56 20.22 4.18
CA PHE A 190 8.26 19.62 5.48
C PHE A 190 9.00 20.38 6.57
N LYS A 191 8.29 20.65 7.67
CA LYS A 191 8.82 21.37 8.83
C LYS A 191 8.47 20.63 10.11
N VAL A 192 9.32 20.79 11.12
CA VAL A 192 9.07 20.28 12.47
C VAL A 192 8.71 21.46 13.36
N LYS A 193 7.54 21.38 14.00
CA LYS A 193 7.06 22.36 14.98
C LYS A 193 7.86 22.24 16.28
N ASN A 194 7.93 23.33 17.04
CA ASN A 194 8.60 23.41 18.35
C ASN A 194 8.03 22.46 19.43
N ILE A 195 6.80 21.96 19.24
CA ILE A 195 6.19 20.94 20.11
C ILE A 195 6.84 19.55 20.00
N CYS A 196 7.90 19.40 19.20
CA CYS A 196 8.59 18.13 19.01
C CYS A 196 9.31 17.69 20.29
N THR A 197 9.12 16.43 20.67
CA THR A 197 9.79 15.82 21.84
C THR A 197 11.06 15.06 21.48
N HIS A 198 11.55 15.17 20.24
CA HIS A 198 12.74 14.46 19.73
C HIS A 198 12.71 12.92 19.95
N CYS A 199 11.53 12.30 19.99
CA CYS A 199 11.39 10.85 20.18
C CYS A 199 11.91 9.98 19.01
N ASN A 200 12.27 10.61 17.89
CA ASN A 200 12.86 9.99 16.69
C ASN A 200 12.01 8.88 16.03
N LEU A 201 10.72 8.77 16.32
CA LEU A 201 9.81 7.83 15.64
C LEU A 201 9.73 8.08 14.14
N CYS A 202 9.72 9.34 13.71
CA CYS A 202 9.67 9.73 12.30
C CYS A 202 10.95 9.30 11.55
N VAL A 203 12.12 9.44 12.18
CA VAL A 203 13.41 8.95 11.67
C VAL A 203 13.37 7.43 11.51
N LYS A 204 13.05 6.71 12.60
CA LYS A 204 13.04 5.24 12.65
C LYS A 204 12.00 4.59 11.73
N LYS A 205 10.90 5.26 11.43
CA LYS A 205 9.77 4.71 10.66
C LYS A 205 9.67 5.24 9.24
N CYS A 206 10.59 6.10 8.79
CA CYS A 206 10.62 6.53 7.40
C CYS A 206 11.00 5.34 6.50
N PRO A 207 10.12 4.90 5.57
CA PRO A 207 10.39 3.71 4.75
C PRO A 207 11.50 3.93 3.70
N VAL A 208 11.95 5.18 3.51
CA VAL A 208 12.89 5.59 2.47
C VAL A 208 14.03 6.44 3.04
N ASN A 209 14.30 6.31 4.34
CA ASN A 209 15.40 6.97 5.05
C ASN A 209 15.57 8.46 4.72
N ASN A 210 14.43 9.15 4.56
CA ASN A 210 14.39 10.57 4.18
C ASN A 210 14.64 11.50 5.38
N ILE A 211 14.55 11.01 6.61
CA ILE A 211 14.57 11.84 7.81
C ILE A 211 15.79 11.48 8.63
N TYR A 212 16.52 12.47 9.14
CA TYR A 212 17.73 12.30 9.94
C TYR A 212 17.84 13.41 10.99
N ASN A 213 18.71 13.24 11.98
CA ASN A 213 19.08 14.29 12.93
C ASN A 213 20.37 14.97 12.43
N ASP A 214 20.40 16.30 12.41
CA ASP A 214 21.63 17.05 12.15
C ASP A 214 22.55 17.09 13.40
N GLU A 215 23.68 17.78 13.30
CA GLU A 215 24.69 17.91 14.37
C GLU A 215 24.11 18.52 15.66
N ASN A 216 23.07 19.34 15.53
CA ASN A 216 22.36 19.97 16.65
C ASN A 216 21.12 19.16 17.10
N ASN A 217 21.04 17.89 16.69
CA ASN A 217 19.93 16.97 16.95
C ASN A 217 18.56 17.43 16.41
N ASN A 218 18.54 18.37 15.47
CA ASN A 218 17.31 18.81 14.80
C ASN A 218 16.91 17.80 13.73
N ILE A 219 15.61 17.55 13.63
CA ILE A 219 15.06 16.66 12.60
C ILE A 219 15.07 17.39 11.25
N LYS A 220 15.78 16.82 10.27
CA LYS A 220 15.90 17.31 8.89
C LYS A 220 15.39 16.30 7.88
N PHE A 221 15.05 16.81 6.69
CA PHE A 221 14.52 16.01 5.57
C PHE A 221 15.48 16.06 4.38
N LYS A 222 15.78 14.91 3.80
CA LYS A 222 16.51 14.73 2.54
C LYS A 222 15.57 14.93 1.35
N ASN A 223 16.04 14.64 0.13
CA ASN A 223 15.26 14.69 -1.10
C ASN A 223 14.73 13.32 -1.57
N LYS A 224 14.33 12.47 -0.62
CA LYS A 224 13.82 11.11 -0.81
C LYS A 224 12.37 10.93 -0.34
N CYS A 225 11.59 12.01 -0.19
CA CYS A 225 10.21 11.89 0.29
C CYS A 225 9.30 11.19 -0.73
N VAL A 226 8.45 10.26 -0.27
CA VAL A 226 7.42 9.53 -1.04
C VAL A 226 6.00 10.02 -0.78
N MET A 227 5.84 11.05 0.05
CA MET A 227 4.53 11.55 0.53
C MET A 227 3.63 10.49 1.19
N CYS A 228 4.22 9.50 1.85
CA CYS A 228 3.44 8.42 2.50
C CYS A 228 2.88 8.81 3.88
N SER A 229 3.17 10.02 4.35
CA SER A 229 2.73 10.60 5.63
C SER A 229 3.07 9.80 6.89
N SER A 230 3.94 8.78 6.82
CA SER A 230 4.31 7.94 7.97
C SER A 230 4.84 8.74 9.17
N CYS A 231 5.61 9.79 8.90
CA CYS A 231 6.18 10.69 9.90
C CYS A 231 5.11 11.49 10.66
N ALA A 232 4.16 12.11 9.96
CA ALA A 232 3.05 12.82 10.58
C ALA A 232 2.09 11.86 11.29
N PHE A 233 1.71 10.77 10.62
CA PHE A 233 0.77 9.77 11.13
C PHE A 233 1.20 9.16 12.47
N ARG A 234 2.51 9.02 12.71
CA ARG A 234 3.08 8.39 13.92
C ARG A 234 3.59 9.40 14.95
N CYS A 235 3.50 10.70 14.68
CA CYS A 235 3.99 11.69 15.63
C CYS A 235 3.01 11.83 16.81
N PRO A 236 3.43 11.53 18.05
CA PRO A 236 2.52 11.52 19.20
C PRO A 236 2.05 12.93 19.59
N VAL A 237 2.83 13.94 19.23
CA VAL A 237 2.60 15.37 19.54
C VAL A 237 2.30 16.18 18.28
N ASP A 238 1.97 15.51 17.17
CA ASP A 238 1.64 16.17 15.91
C ASP A 238 2.69 17.16 15.35
N ALA A 239 3.98 16.99 15.68
CA ALA A 239 5.01 17.98 15.35
C ALA A 239 5.34 18.13 13.85
N ILE A 240 4.92 17.20 12.98
CA ILE A 240 5.30 17.23 11.55
C ILE A 240 4.27 18.03 10.73
N ASN A 241 4.73 19.09 10.07
CA ASN A 241 4.05 19.77 8.98
C ASN A 241 4.48 19.14 7.65
N ILE A 242 3.53 18.73 6.82
CA ILE A 242 3.77 18.04 5.54
C ILE A 242 3.67 18.98 4.33
N GLY A 243 4.11 20.22 4.51
CA GLY A 243 4.10 21.25 3.48
C GLY A 243 2.69 21.65 3.09
N ILE A 244 2.45 21.76 1.78
CA ILE A 244 1.19 22.19 1.17
C ILE A 244 0.02 21.28 1.59
N LEU A 245 0.29 19.99 1.83
CA LEU A 245 -0.72 18.99 2.17
C LEU A 245 -1.03 18.91 3.67
N THR A 246 -0.53 19.84 4.50
CA THR A 246 -0.70 19.77 5.96
C THR A 246 -2.16 19.72 6.40
N GLY A 247 -3.06 20.42 5.70
CA GLY A 247 -4.50 20.37 6.00
C GLY A 247 -5.16 19.02 5.72
N TRP A 248 -4.52 18.15 4.93
CA TRP A 248 -5.05 16.84 4.55
C TRP A 248 -4.38 15.69 5.32
N LYS A 249 -3.45 15.97 6.24
CA LYS A 249 -2.76 14.90 6.96
C LYS A 249 -3.70 14.22 7.96
N VAL A 250 -3.58 12.90 8.07
CA VAL A 250 -4.20 12.15 9.16
C VAL A 250 -3.16 11.89 10.22
N ASN A 251 -3.53 12.15 11.47
CA ASN A 251 -2.68 11.91 12.63
C ASN A 251 -3.21 10.75 13.46
N GLY A 252 -2.28 9.96 13.99
CA GLY A 252 -2.54 8.86 14.90
C GLY A 252 -2.91 7.56 14.20
N PRO A 253 -2.44 6.40 14.71
CA PRO A 253 -2.85 5.10 14.21
C PRO A 253 -4.35 4.85 14.38
N TYR A 254 -4.88 3.92 13.60
CA TYR A 254 -6.25 3.41 13.75
C TYR A 254 -6.28 2.25 14.75
N LYS A 255 -7.35 2.17 15.55
CA LYS A 255 -7.64 1.01 16.39
C LYS A 255 -8.52 0.04 15.61
N PHE A 256 -7.90 -1.02 15.07
CA PHE A 256 -8.61 -2.03 14.28
C PHE A 256 -9.34 -3.07 15.15
N GLU A 257 -8.78 -3.39 16.31
CA GLU A 257 -9.37 -4.32 17.29
C GLU A 257 -10.08 -3.52 18.38
N ASN A 258 -11.28 -3.97 18.77
CA ASN A 258 -12.15 -3.31 19.75
C ASN A 258 -12.24 -1.79 19.55
N PRO A 259 -12.67 -1.33 18.36
CA PRO A 259 -12.75 0.10 18.07
C PRO A 259 -13.82 0.78 18.93
N PRO A 260 -13.64 2.06 19.29
CA PRO A 260 -14.74 2.89 19.76
C PRO A 260 -15.88 2.91 18.72
N VAL A 261 -17.11 2.72 19.18
CA VAL A 261 -18.33 2.65 18.34
C VAL A 261 -19.18 3.90 18.47
N GLY A 262 -20.02 4.17 17.46
CA GLY A 262 -21.01 5.26 17.52
C GLY A 262 -20.45 6.66 17.23
N LEU A 263 -19.18 6.76 16.82
CA LEU A 263 -18.58 8.02 16.39
C LEU A 263 -19.08 8.39 14.98
N LYS A 264 -19.55 9.64 14.80
CA LYS A 264 -19.94 10.14 13.48
C LYS A 264 -18.73 10.58 12.66
N SER A 265 -18.69 10.18 11.39
CA SER A 265 -17.68 10.66 10.44
C SER A 265 -18.06 12.04 9.92
N LYS A 266 -17.10 12.98 9.89
CA LYS A 266 -17.27 14.28 9.24
C LYS A 266 -17.38 14.18 7.70
N HIS A 267 -17.08 13.01 7.14
CA HIS A 267 -17.03 12.75 5.70
C HIS A 267 -17.90 11.55 5.31
N GLU A 268 -18.99 11.28 6.04
CA GLU A 268 -19.86 10.11 5.81
C GLU A 268 -20.42 10.00 4.38
N ASN A 269 -20.60 11.13 3.69
CA ASN A 269 -21.12 11.17 2.32
C ASN A 269 -20.02 11.04 1.25
N TYR A 270 -18.73 11.12 1.62
CA TYR A 270 -17.63 11.02 0.66
C TYR A 270 -17.61 9.63 0.03
N CYS A 271 -17.79 9.56 -1.29
CA CYS A 271 -17.81 8.30 -2.05
C CYS A 271 -18.78 7.22 -1.50
N LYS A 272 -19.84 7.61 -0.78
CA LYS A 272 -20.74 6.69 -0.06
C LYS A 272 -21.21 5.48 -0.89
N LYS A 273 -21.79 5.75 -2.07
CA LYS A 273 -22.23 4.71 -3.02
C LYS A 273 -21.10 3.78 -3.49
N ALA A 274 -19.87 4.27 -3.53
CA ALA A 274 -18.72 3.45 -3.91
C ALA A 274 -18.32 2.50 -2.76
N TYR A 275 -18.31 2.97 -1.51
CA TYR A 275 -18.09 2.11 -0.33
C TYR A 275 -19.17 1.05 -0.17
N GLU A 276 -20.44 1.42 -0.30
CA GLU A 276 -21.57 0.49 -0.21
C GLU A 276 -21.40 -0.66 -1.22
N ARG A 277 -21.16 -0.34 -2.51
CA ARG A 277 -20.91 -1.33 -3.55
C ARG A 277 -19.68 -2.19 -3.30
N TYR A 278 -18.62 -1.62 -2.72
CA TYR A 278 -17.42 -2.39 -2.37
C TYR A 278 -17.72 -3.44 -1.30
N PHE A 279 -18.38 -3.05 -0.21
CA PHE A 279 -18.71 -3.96 0.88
C PHE A 279 -19.75 -5.01 0.45
N GLU A 280 -20.73 -4.64 -0.36
CA GLU A 280 -21.70 -5.58 -0.93
C GLU A 280 -21.00 -6.66 -1.76
N ARG A 281 -20.13 -6.26 -2.72
CA ARG A 281 -19.36 -7.21 -3.53
C ARG A 281 -18.45 -8.10 -2.70
N ALA A 282 -17.79 -7.52 -1.69
CA ALA A 282 -16.92 -8.28 -0.80
C ALA A 282 -17.72 -9.32 -0.01
N ASN A 283 -18.87 -8.93 0.55
CA ASN A 283 -19.74 -9.85 1.29
C ASN A 283 -20.27 -10.97 0.40
N ASN A 284 -20.68 -10.67 -0.83
CA ASN A 284 -21.12 -11.70 -1.79
C ASN A 284 -20.01 -12.73 -2.04
N LYS A 285 -18.78 -12.26 -2.32
CA LYS A 285 -17.61 -13.14 -2.50
C LYS A 285 -17.30 -13.95 -1.24
N ILE A 286 -17.44 -13.36 -0.04
CA ILE A 286 -17.20 -14.07 1.23
C ILE A 286 -18.24 -15.17 1.44
N ASN A 287 -19.52 -14.88 1.18
CA ASN A 287 -20.61 -15.83 1.34
C ASN A 287 -20.51 -16.99 0.35
N GLU A 288 -20.15 -16.72 -0.91
CA GLU A 288 -19.94 -17.75 -1.95
C GLU A 288 -18.85 -18.78 -1.58
N PHE A 289 -17.85 -18.40 -0.77
CA PHE A 289 -16.75 -19.28 -0.36
C PHE A 289 -16.92 -19.87 1.04
N SER A 290 -17.96 -19.46 1.78
CA SER A 290 -18.29 -20.00 3.10
C SER A 290 -19.32 -21.13 3.03
N ASN A 291 -20.00 -21.27 1.89
CA ASN A 291 -20.89 -22.37 1.54
C ASN A 291 -20.14 -23.42 0.71
#